data_AF-A0A0N1H448-F1
#
_entry.id   AF-A0A0N1H448-F1
#
_cell.length_a   1.000
_cell.length_b   1.000
_cell.length_c   1.000
_cell.angle_alpha   90.00
_cell.angle_beta   90.00
_cell.angle_gamma   90.00
#
_symmetry.space_group_name_H-M   'P 1'
#
loop_
_entity.id
_entity.type
_entity.pdbx_description
1 polymer ?
#
loop_
_entity_poly.entity_id
_entity_poly.type
_entity_poly.pdbx_seq_one_letter_code
_entity_poly.pdbx_strand_id
1 'polypeptide(L)' 'MSVVGRFSQGLFNGVFRRNYVFLSTVFVGAFAFEMAFDTGTDAIWNRLNKGRQWRDIKQRYMTSEEDEE' A
#
# COMPACT_ATOMS: atom_id res chain seq x y z
N MET A 1 -30.01 -8.79 -19.08
CA MET A 1 -28.70 -8.88 -18.40
C MET A 1 -28.59 -7.77 -17.38
N SER A 2 -28.28 -8.09 -16.13
CA SER A 2 -28.07 -7.10 -15.07
C SER A 2 -26.83 -6.25 -15.35
N VAL A 3 -26.78 -5.04 -14.76
CA VAL A 3 -25.62 -4.14 -14.84
C VAL A 3 -24.33 -4.84 -14.35
N VAL A 4 -24.45 -5.65 -13.30
CA VAL A 4 -23.37 -6.50 -12.77
C VAL A 4 -22.88 -7.49 -13.82
N GLY A 5 -23.79 -8.12 -14.58
CA GLY A 5 -23.43 -9.04 -15.65
C GLY A 5 -22.68 -8.36 -16.80
N ARG A 6 -23.06 -7.13 -17.17
CA ARG A 6 -22.34 -6.36 -18.20
C ARG A 6 -20.94 -5.95 -17.75
N PHE A 7 -20.80 -5.55 -16.49
CA PHE A 7 -19.49 -5.21 -15.92
C PHE A 7 -18.56 -6.43 -15.85
N SER A 8 -19.04 -7.54 -15.29
CA SER A 8 -18.26 -8.78 -15.20
C SER A 8 -17.81 -9.28 -16.59
N GLN A 9 -18.71 -9.22 -17.58
CA GLN A 9 -18.38 -9.59 -18.95
C GLN A 9 -17.33 -8.67 -19.58
N GLY A 10 -17.39 -7.35 -19.30
CA GLY A 10 -16.38 -6.40 -19.74
C GLY A 10 -15.02 -6.68 -19.11
N LEU A 11 -14.98 -6.93 -17.81
CA LEU A 11 -13.77 -7.25 -17.06
C LEU A 11 -13.14 -8.56 -17.55
N PHE A 12 -13.95 -9.61 -17.74
CA PHE A 12 -13.46 -10.89 -18.25
C PHE A 12 -12.84 -10.74 -19.64
N ASN A 13 -13.52 -10.08 -20.57
CA ASN A 13 -13.01 -9.91 -21.93
C ASN A 13 -11.79 -8.96 -22.00
N GLY A 14 -11.71 -7.97 -21.11
CA GLY A 14 -10.63 -6.98 -21.09
C GLY A 14 -9.36 -7.46 -20.38
N VAL A 15 -9.48 -8.19 -19.27
CA VAL A 15 -8.34 -8.52 -18.39
C VAL A 15 -8.08 -10.02 -18.34
N PHE A 16 -9.11 -10.84 -18.17
CA PHE A 16 -8.93 -12.26 -17.83
C PHE A 16 -8.87 -13.21 -19.04
N ARG A 17 -9.42 -12.81 -20.20
CA ARG A 17 -9.55 -13.71 -21.36
C ARG A 17 -8.24 -14.03 -22.08
N ARG A 18 -7.26 -13.12 -22.06
CA ARG A 18 -5.99 -13.27 -22.78
C ARG A 18 -4.85 -13.45 -21.79
N ASN A 19 -4.18 -14.61 -21.80
CA ASN A 19 -3.14 -14.96 -20.82
C ASN A 19 -2.05 -13.88 -20.66
N TYR A 20 -1.54 -13.30 -21.75
CA TYR A 20 -0.51 -12.27 -21.67
C TYR A 20 -1.03 -10.96 -21.05
N VAL A 21 -2.29 -10.58 -21.34
CA VAL A 21 -2.93 -9.41 -20.73
C VAL A 21 -3.16 -9.66 -19.25
N PHE A 22 -3.68 -10.84 -18.90
CA PHE A 22 -3.88 -11.25 -17.52
C PHE A 22 -2.57 -11.20 -16.73
N LEU A 23 -1.50 -11.82 -17.24
CA LEU A 23 -0.18 -11.82 -16.61
C LEU A 23 0.35 -10.39 -16.40
N SER A 24 0.30 -9.54 -17.43
CA SER A 24 0.75 -8.15 -17.31
C SER A 24 -0.09 -7.36 -16.30
N THR A 25 -1.39 -7.62 -16.23
CA THR A 25 -2.30 -6.97 -15.27
C THR A 25 -1.96 -7.39 -13.85
N VAL A 26 -1.65 -8.67 -13.63
CA VAL A 26 -1.23 -9.17 -12.31
C VAL A 26 0.07 -8.49 -11.88
N PHE A 27 1.08 -8.39 -12.75
CA PHE A 27 2.33 -7.73 -12.40
C PHE A 27 2.16 -6.24 -12.09
N VAL A 28 1.53 -5.49 -12.98
CA VAL A 28 1.27 -4.06 -12.76
C VAL A 28 0.40 -3.85 -11.52
N GLY A 29 -0.63 -4.69 -11.36
CA GLY A 29 -1.53 -4.65 -10.21
C GLY A 29 -0.81 -4.95 -8.90
N ALA A 30 0.12 -5.91 -8.88
CA ALA A 30 0.91 -6.25 -7.69
C ALA A 30 1.79 -5.07 -7.27
N PHE A 31 2.54 -4.45 -8.19
CA PHE A 31 3.36 -3.28 -7.89
C PHE A 31 2.53 -2.09 -7.39
N ALA A 32 1.42 -1.80 -8.06
CA ALA A 32 0.53 -0.71 -7.65
C ALA A 32 -0.10 -1.00 -6.27
N PHE A 33 -0.46 -2.25 -6.01
CA PHE A 33 -1.01 -2.69 -4.74
C PHE A 33 0.01 -2.58 -3.62
N GLU A 34 1.24 -3.07 -3.82
CA GLU A 34 2.34 -3.00 -2.85
C GLU A 34 2.56 -1.56 -2.38
N MET A 35 2.76 -0.61 -3.30
CA MET A 35 2.97 0.80 -2.96
C MET A 35 1.80 1.39 -2.16
N ALA A 36 0.57 1.10 -2.55
CA ALA A 36 -0.62 1.62 -1.88
C ALA A 36 -0.84 0.96 -0.52
N PHE A 37 -0.59 -0.35 -0.43
CA PHE A 37 -0.77 -1.15 0.78
C PHE A 37 0.25 -0.77 1.84
N ASP A 38 1.54 -0.67 1.49
CA ASP A 38 2.59 -0.29 2.42
C ASP A 38 2.33 1.13 2.95
N THR A 39 2.10 2.10 2.06
CA THR A 39 1.80 3.48 2.47
C THR A 39 0.55 3.55 3.36
N GLY A 40 -0.51 2.83 2.99
CA GLY A 40 -1.77 2.84 3.72
C GLY A 40 -1.66 2.18 5.09
N THR A 41 -1.03 1.02 5.17
CA THR A 41 -0.86 0.28 6.41
C THR A 41 0.12 0.95 7.36
N ASP A 42 1.22 1.52 6.85
CA ASP A 42 2.11 2.37 7.63
C ASP A 42 1.37 3.57 8.19
N ALA A 43 0.54 4.25 7.39
CA ALA A 43 -0.24 5.39 7.87
C ALA A 43 -1.21 4.99 9.00
N ILE A 44 -1.84 3.82 8.89
CA ILE A 44 -2.70 3.27 9.94
C ILE A 44 -1.87 2.96 11.19
N TRP A 45 -0.77 2.22 11.05
CA TRP A 45 0.12 1.86 12.17
C TRP A 45 0.67 3.09 12.89
N ASN A 46 1.14 4.07 12.13
CA ASN A 46 1.69 5.32 12.63
C ASN A 46 0.66 6.11 13.45
N ARG A 47 -0.60 6.13 13.02
CA ARG A 47 -1.68 6.81 13.74
C ARG A 47 -2.04 6.08 15.04
N LEU A 48 -2.12 4.76 14.99
CA LEU A 48 -2.47 3.94 16.16
C LEU A 48 -1.36 3.97 17.23
N ASN A 49 -0.10 4.10 16.82
CA ASN A 49 1.06 4.07 17.73
C ASN A 49 1.71 5.45 17.93
N LYS A 50 0.98 6.54 17.64
CA LYS A 50 1.48 7.90 17.79
C LYS A 50 1.99 8.14 19.22
N GLY A 51 3.22 8.65 19.34
CA GLY A 51 3.87 8.95 20.61
C GLY A 51 4.59 7.77 21.26
N ARG A 52 4.51 6.57 20.68
CA ARG A 52 5.22 5.37 21.15
C ARG A 52 6.35 4.93 20.22
N GLN A 53 6.35 5.43 18.99
CA GLN A 53 7.34 5.04 17.98
C GLN A 53 8.65 5.77 18.21
N TRP A 54 9.77 5.13 17.89
CA TRP A 54 11.09 5.75 17.97
C TRP A 54 11.12 7.11 17.26
N ARG A 55 10.54 7.21 16.05
CA ARG A 55 10.44 8.46 15.29
C ARG A 55 9.77 9.61 16.08
N ASP A 56 8.85 9.29 16.98
CA ASP A 56 8.10 10.27 17.78
C ASP A 56 8.80 10.65 19.09
N ILE A 57 9.77 9.85 19.56
CA ILE A 57 10.46 10.06 20.85
C ILE A 57 11.96 10.28 20.73
N LYS A 58 12.57 10.03 19.56
CA LYS A 58 14.03 10.06 19.34
C LYS A 58 14.68 11.39 19.73
N GLN A 59 13.96 12.50 19.54
CA GLN A 59 14.44 13.84 19.86
C GLN A 59 14.72 14.03 21.36
N ARG A 60 14.15 13.19 22.22
CA ARG A 60 14.42 13.22 23.67
C ARG A 60 15.79 12.62 24.03
N TYR A 61 16.40 11.88 23.12
CA TYR A 61 17.62 11.11 23.39
C TYR A 61 18.79 11.57 22.52
N MET A 62 18.53 12.02 21.28
CA MET A 62 19.58 12.47 20.37
C MET A 62 20.17 13.85 20.74
N THR A 63 19.40 14.74 21.37
CA THR A 63 19.95 16.04 21.86
C THR A 63 20.80 15.84 23.11
N SER A 64 20.53 14.80 23.90
CA SER A 64 21.31 14.48 25.10
C SER A 64 22.71 13.95 24.78
N GLU A 65 22.89 13.30 23.62
CA GLU A 65 24.21 12.83 23.18
C GLU A 65 25.07 13.97 22.60
N GLU A 66 24.48 14.99 21.97
CA GLU A 66 25.21 16.18 21.49
C GLU A 66 25.59 17.16 22.61
N ASP A 67 24.89 17.14 23.75
CA ASP A 67 25.22 17.95 24.95
C ASP A 67 26.21 17.24 25.91
N GLU A 68 26.48 15.94 25.69
CA GLU A 68 27.41 15.12 26.50
C GLU A 68 28.79 14.88 25.83
N GLU A 69 29.00 15.33 24.59
CA GLU A 69 30.33 15.47 23.92
C GLU A 69 30.89 16.90 23.99
#